data_AF-A0A150H3Q4-F1
#
_entry.id   AF-A0A150H3Q4-F1
#
_cell.length_a   1.000
_cell.length_b   1.000
_cell.length_c   1.000
_cell.angle_alpha   90.00
_cell.angle_beta   90.00
_cell.angle_gamma   90.00
#
_symmetry.space_group_name_H-M   'P 1'
#
loop_
_entity.id
_entity.type
_entity.pdbx_description
1 polymer ?
#
loop_
_entity_poly.entity_id
_entity_poly.type
_entity_poly.pdbx_seq_one_letter_code
_entity_poly.pdbx_strand_id
1 'polypeptide(L)'
;MTSCMTWWVKSNLPFVFGVSTSPAAYAVPALRAMVLRGLLRVAVAWRADGDPLLAAACARAAEQEPYLQQLRPGAALIKFKYSAADVADADADADAAAAADQGVGLGFFPQLLVNVSMAGAQALVACDDLGSMERLAAALAAADLDLGAEFLVDGPARPGFAAAIGGLPYALSAVQWSPAVQYGDQVFGSATAYAEGFNRTRGVAASAAAAGASAAALTVALAVSGAFTRCAISPDVAAAGDTQRLLFEPGVVRCPGDGAAGGGAGGNVTGYSLVVSALLEGRFETFYGPVVFNSLRRNVGRQAATTQLLPGRGVAVVLPAEASSADLVLPVPRHVHVAPLHPGVILGIVLGCALAAGLTALLSVYHRQRRRNRNLFGQVRPPGVSPLTTLLITDVESSTTLWEALPPSVMERAMELHDAILRGLVAEHDGYESANEGGAWAAEGGRQRVGG
;
A
#
# COMPACT_ATOMS: atom_id res chain seq x y z
N MET A 1 19.73 -20.86 22.10
CA MET A 1 18.88 -21.17 20.92
C MET A 1 19.20 -20.28 19.71
N THR A 2 19.59 -19.01 19.92
CA THR A 2 19.97 -18.04 18.87
C THR A 2 21.10 -18.51 17.96
N SER A 3 22.14 -19.17 18.50
CA SER A 3 23.27 -19.68 17.70
C SER A 3 22.90 -20.78 16.68
N CYS A 4 21.81 -21.53 16.93
CA CYS A 4 21.37 -22.59 16.02
C CYS A 4 20.62 -22.02 14.79
N MET A 5 19.91 -20.89 14.96
CA MET A 5 19.13 -20.27 13.89
C MET A 5 19.98 -19.43 12.93
N THR A 6 21.03 -18.75 13.39
CA THR A 6 21.92 -17.95 12.52
C THR A 6 22.76 -18.82 11.58
N TRP A 7 23.17 -20.02 12.03
CA TRP A 7 23.87 -20.98 11.17
C TRP A 7 22.95 -21.53 10.05
N TRP A 8 21.66 -21.66 10.34
CA TRP A 8 20.63 -22.17 9.41
C TRP A 8 20.41 -21.28 8.18
N VAL A 9 20.72 -19.97 8.28
CA VAL A 9 20.50 -19.02 7.18
C VAL A 9 21.57 -19.11 6.09
N LYS A 10 22.80 -19.54 6.44
CA LYS A 10 23.96 -19.57 5.52
C LYS A 10 24.31 -20.96 4.98
N SER A 11 23.89 -22.03 5.64
CA SER A 11 24.22 -23.40 5.22
C SER A 11 23.12 -23.97 4.33
N ASN A 12 23.46 -24.38 3.10
CA ASN A 12 22.56 -25.19 2.27
C ASN A 12 22.44 -26.58 2.92
N LEU A 13 21.43 -26.76 3.77
CA LEU A 13 21.19 -28.01 4.49
C LEU A 13 20.15 -28.83 3.71
N PRO A 14 20.57 -29.80 2.88
CA PRO A 14 19.69 -30.48 1.91
C PRO A 14 18.57 -31.32 2.54
N PHE A 15 18.61 -31.52 3.85
CA PHE A 15 17.69 -32.41 4.57
C PHE A 15 17.00 -31.75 5.74
N VAL A 16 17.09 -30.42 5.87
CA VAL A 16 16.48 -29.71 6.99
C VAL A 16 15.30 -28.89 6.49
N PHE A 17 14.14 -29.16 7.08
CA PHE A 17 12.88 -28.50 6.79
C PHE A 17 12.45 -27.68 8.02
N GLY A 18 12.07 -26.42 7.80
CA GLY A 18 11.66 -25.52 8.88
C GLY A 18 10.20 -25.13 8.77
N VAL A 19 9.37 -25.55 9.74
CA VAL A 19 7.93 -25.21 9.78
C VAL A 19 7.65 -23.79 10.25
N SER A 20 8.61 -23.16 10.94
CA SER A 20 8.50 -21.78 11.41
C SER A 20 8.73 -20.79 10.27
N THR A 21 8.05 -19.65 10.37
CA THR A 21 8.25 -18.53 9.44
C THR A 21 9.53 -17.80 9.84
N SER A 22 10.26 -17.21 8.89
CA SER A 22 11.43 -16.41 9.25
C SER A 22 11.02 -15.16 10.06
N PRO A 23 11.69 -14.83 11.17
CA PRO A 23 11.50 -13.56 11.89
C PRO A 23 11.66 -12.33 11.00
N ALA A 24 12.48 -12.43 9.95
CA ALA A 24 12.65 -11.39 8.94
C ALA A 24 11.33 -10.98 8.24
N ALA A 25 10.30 -11.83 8.30
CA ALA A 25 8.99 -11.56 7.69
C ALA A 25 7.96 -10.97 8.66
N TYR A 26 8.29 -10.75 9.95
CA TYR A 26 7.33 -10.37 10.99
C TYR A 26 6.68 -9.00 10.75
N ALA A 27 7.49 -8.00 10.43
CA ALA A 27 7.01 -6.63 10.28
C ALA A 27 6.28 -6.38 8.94
N VAL A 28 6.53 -7.23 7.93
CA VAL A 28 6.07 -7.01 6.56
C VAL A 28 4.53 -7.00 6.43
N PRO A 29 3.77 -7.94 7.04
CA PRO A 29 2.30 -7.91 6.96
C PRO A 29 1.70 -6.64 7.58
N ALA A 30 2.18 -6.23 8.77
CA ALA A 30 1.73 -5.02 9.43
C ALA A 30 2.06 -3.77 8.61
N LEU A 31 3.29 -3.66 8.09
CA LEU A 31 3.71 -2.56 7.23
C LEU A 31 2.84 -2.44 5.97
N ARG A 32 2.57 -3.56 5.29
CA ARG A 32 1.68 -3.57 4.12
C ARG A 32 0.27 -3.12 4.50
N ALA A 33 -0.25 -3.59 5.63
CA ALA A 33 -1.58 -3.20 6.10
C ALA A 33 -1.66 -1.70 6.42
N MET A 34 -0.64 -1.12 7.06
CA MET A 34 -0.54 0.33 7.31
C MET A 34 -0.62 1.13 6.00
N VAL A 35 0.20 0.78 5.02
CA VAL A 35 0.25 1.48 3.72
C VAL A 35 -1.05 1.32 2.93
N LEU A 36 -1.63 0.10 2.89
CA LEU A 36 -2.90 -0.16 2.21
C LEU A 36 -4.08 0.59 2.87
N ARG A 37 -3.99 0.90 4.15
CA ARG A 37 -4.97 1.70 4.90
C ARG A 37 -4.72 3.21 4.82
N GLY A 38 -3.70 3.66 4.10
CA GLY A 38 -3.45 5.07 3.81
C GLY A 38 -2.36 5.74 4.65
N LEU A 39 -1.64 4.99 5.48
CA LEU A 39 -0.45 5.47 6.20
C LEU A 39 0.74 5.38 5.23
N LEU A 40 0.93 6.42 4.42
CA LEU A 40 1.90 6.46 3.33
C LEU A 40 3.33 6.71 3.80
N ARG A 41 3.52 7.40 4.93
CA ARG A 41 4.86 7.68 5.50
C ARG A 41 5.07 6.85 6.74
N VAL A 42 5.87 5.79 6.66
CA VAL A 42 6.09 4.88 7.80
C VAL A 42 7.55 4.96 8.25
N ALA A 43 7.76 5.26 9.53
CA ALA A 43 9.08 5.17 10.14
C ALA A 43 9.42 3.71 10.44
N VAL A 44 10.63 3.28 10.08
CA VAL A 44 11.17 1.95 10.38
C VAL A 44 12.43 2.13 11.21
N ALA A 45 12.38 1.75 12.49
CA ALA A 45 13.46 1.89 13.44
C ALA A 45 14.04 0.54 13.86
N TRP A 46 15.36 0.36 13.86
CA TRP A 46 15.96 -0.88 14.33
C TRP A 46 17.40 -0.73 14.81
N ARG A 47 17.77 -1.59 15.77
CA ARG A 47 19.16 -1.70 16.23
C ARG A 47 19.98 -2.58 15.30
N ALA A 48 21.08 -2.06 14.80
CA ALA A 48 21.93 -2.67 13.79
C ALA A 48 22.89 -3.74 14.33
N ASP A 49 23.36 -3.53 15.55
CA ASP A 49 24.31 -4.38 16.29
C ASP A 49 23.61 -5.29 17.32
N GLY A 50 22.28 -5.30 17.33
CA GLY A 50 21.46 -6.16 18.19
C GLY A 50 21.34 -7.61 17.68
N ASP A 51 20.31 -8.31 18.16
CA ASP A 51 20.02 -9.67 17.68
C ASP A 51 19.81 -9.66 16.14
N PRO A 52 20.59 -10.44 15.37
CA PRO A 52 20.50 -10.46 13.92
C PRO A 52 19.10 -10.82 13.39
N LEU A 53 18.33 -11.63 14.12
CA LEU A 53 16.97 -12.03 13.72
C LEU A 53 15.98 -10.88 13.88
N LEU A 54 16.12 -10.08 14.95
CA LEU A 54 15.28 -8.91 15.21
C LEU A 54 15.65 -7.77 14.25
N ALA A 55 16.95 -7.52 14.05
CA ALA A 55 17.43 -6.57 13.06
C ALA A 55 16.94 -6.92 11.65
N ALA A 56 16.94 -8.21 11.28
CA ALA A 56 16.44 -8.68 9.99
C ALA A 56 14.93 -8.44 9.80
N ALA A 57 14.12 -8.42 10.87
CA ALA A 57 12.68 -8.15 10.79
C ALA A 57 12.39 -6.76 10.21
N CYS A 58 13.06 -5.72 10.73
CA CYS A 58 12.87 -4.36 10.25
C CYS A 58 13.73 -4.04 9.03
N ALA A 59 14.94 -4.60 8.91
CA ALA A 59 15.75 -4.42 7.71
C ALA A 59 15.01 -4.93 6.45
N ARG A 60 14.39 -6.11 6.53
CA ARG A 60 13.60 -6.65 5.42
C ARG A 60 12.30 -5.88 5.17
N ALA A 61 11.71 -5.27 6.20
CA ALA A 61 10.59 -4.35 6.05
C ALA A 61 11.01 -3.06 5.33
N ALA A 62 12.17 -2.51 5.67
CA ALA A 62 12.76 -1.33 5.01
C ALA A 62 13.09 -1.57 3.53
N GLU A 63 13.37 -2.82 3.14
CA GLU A 63 13.58 -3.24 1.74
C GLU A 63 12.27 -3.35 0.94
N GLN A 64 11.09 -3.32 1.58
CA GLN A 64 9.80 -3.42 0.87
C GLN A 64 9.39 -2.15 0.13
N GLU A 65 10.10 -1.04 0.31
CA GLU A 65 9.74 0.28 -0.23
C GLU A 65 9.40 0.28 -1.73
N PRO A 66 10.20 -0.31 -2.65
CA PRO A 66 9.86 -0.33 -4.07
C PRO A 66 8.55 -1.07 -4.36
N TYR A 67 8.27 -2.14 -3.62
CA TYR A 67 7.04 -2.90 -3.74
C TYR A 67 5.83 -2.13 -3.18
N LEU A 68 6.02 -1.41 -2.07
CA LEU A 68 4.98 -0.56 -1.48
C LEU A 68 4.61 0.60 -2.41
N GLN A 69 5.59 1.19 -3.10
CA GLN A 69 5.35 2.25 -4.10
C GLN A 69 4.55 1.75 -5.30
N GLN A 70 4.73 0.49 -5.71
CA GLN A 70 3.91 -0.14 -6.75
C GLN A 70 2.46 -0.34 -6.29
N LEU A 71 2.25 -0.73 -5.02
CA LEU A 71 0.91 -0.92 -4.47
C LEU A 71 0.19 0.40 -4.19
N ARG A 72 0.91 1.40 -3.68
CA ARG A 72 0.41 2.72 -3.30
C ARG A 72 1.43 3.79 -3.67
N PRO A 73 1.24 4.49 -4.81
CA PRO A 73 2.08 5.61 -5.18
C PRO A 73 2.14 6.65 -4.06
N GLY A 74 3.35 7.11 -3.74
CA GLY A 74 3.60 8.04 -2.64
C GLY A 74 3.90 7.38 -1.29
N ALA A 75 3.86 6.05 -1.19
CA ALA A 75 4.37 5.34 -0.01
C ALA A 75 5.90 5.55 0.11
N ALA A 76 6.37 5.91 1.31
CA ALA A 76 7.77 6.17 1.61
C ALA A 76 8.13 5.62 2.99
N LEU A 77 9.33 5.05 3.10
CA LEU A 77 9.85 4.53 4.36
C LEU A 77 10.96 5.43 4.91
N ILE A 78 10.81 5.88 6.15
CA ILE A 78 11.80 6.72 6.85
C ILE A 78 12.62 5.80 7.77
N LYS A 79 13.91 5.67 7.49
CA LYS A 79 14.75 4.62 8.10
C LYS A 79 15.57 5.19 9.26
N PHE A 80 15.38 4.64 10.45
CA PHE A 80 16.11 4.99 11.67
C PHE A 80 16.93 3.79 12.15
N LYS A 81 18.16 3.70 11.65
CA LYS A 81 19.11 2.67 12.05
C LYS A 81 19.98 3.21 13.18
N TYR A 82 20.07 2.49 14.30
CA TYR A 82 20.87 2.88 15.47
C TYR A 82 21.67 1.70 16.04
N SER A 83 22.55 1.97 16.99
CA SER A 83 23.41 1.01 17.69
C SER A 83 23.19 1.05 19.21
N ALA A 84 23.75 0.08 19.94
CA ALA A 84 23.75 0.13 21.40
C ALA A 84 24.52 1.34 21.97
N ALA A 85 25.56 1.80 21.25
CA ALA A 85 26.33 2.98 21.61
C ALA A 85 25.46 4.25 21.51
N ASP A 86 24.70 4.41 20.42
CA ASP A 86 23.80 5.56 20.26
C ASP A 86 22.77 5.67 21.40
N VAL A 87 22.29 4.53 21.90
CA VAL A 87 21.37 4.46 23.05
C VAL A 87 22.08 4.88 24.33
N ALA A 88 23.27 4.32 24.58
CA ALA A 88 24.03 4.59 25.80
C ALA A 88 24.50 6.05 25.89
N ASP A 89 24.97 6.62 24.79
CA ASP A 89 25.46 7.99 24.73
C ASP A 89 24.31 8.98 24.99
N ALA A 90 23.15 8.78 24.35
CA ALA A 90 21.99 9.64 24.55
C ALA A 90 21.39 9.53 25.96
N ASP A 91 21.38 8.33 26.56
CA ASP A 91 20.93 8.14 27.94
C ASP A 91 21.92 8.79 28.94
N ALA A 92 23.23 8.70 28.69
CA ALA A 92 24.25 9.35 29.52
C ALA A 92 24.20 10.88 29.44
N ASP A 93 23.99 11.43 28.24
CA ASP A 93 23.80 12.88 28.03
C ASP A 93 22.55 13.38 28.74
N ALA A 94 21.47 12.59 28.73
CA ALA A 94 20.24 12.93 29.42
C ALA A 94 20.41 12.97 30.94
N ASP A 95 21.10 11.97 31.51
CA ASP A 95 21.43 11.92 32.93
C ASP A 95 22.33 13.09 33.35
N ALA A 96 23.32 13.46 32.51
CA ALA A 96 24.19 14.59 32.75
C ALA A 96 23.44 15.93 32.73
N ALA A 97 22.51 16.12 31.79
CA ALA A 97 21.67 17.32 31.71
C ALA A 97 20.75 17.46 32.93
N ALA A 98 20.14 16.35 33.37
CA ALA A 98 19.32 16.31 34.57
C ALA A 98 20.15 16.62 35.84
N ALA A 99 21.37 16.09 35.93
CA ALA A 99 22.29 16.37 37.04
C ALA A 99 22.78 17.83 37.07
N ALA A 100 22.86 18.47 35.90
CA ALA A 100 23.34 19.85 35.77
C ALA A 100 22.25 20.92 35.97
N ASP A 101 21.00 20.55 36.28
CA ASP A 101 19.83 21.45 36.35
C ASP A 101 19.64 22.27 35.06
N GLN A 102 20.12 21.77 33.92
CA GLN A 102 20.03 22.42 32.61
C GLN A 102 18.73 22.06 31.87
N GLY A 103 17.78 21.44 32.58
CA GLY A 103 16.51 20.95 32.05
C GLY A 103 16.44 19.43 31.97
N VAL A 104 15.34 18.92 31.41
CA VAL A 104 15.11 17.49 31.22
C VAL A 104 15.81 17.05 29.93
N GLY A 105 16.96 16.40 30.07
CA GLY A 105 17.57 15.68 28.96
C GLY A 105 16.65 14.56 28.48
N LEU A 106 16.44 14.47 27.17
CA LEU A 106 15.66 13.37 26.59
C LEU A 106 16.61 12.20 26.35
N GLY A 107 16.31 11.05 26.97
CA GLY A 107 16.99 9.80 26.62
C GLY A 107 16.74 9.39 25.16
N PHE A 108 17.36 8.30 24.73
CA PHE A 108 17.39 7.93 23.30
C PHE A 108 16.00 7.78 22.67
N PHE A 109 15.09 7.01 23.29
CA PHE A 109 13.79 6.71 22.67
C PHE A 109 12.86 7.92 22.58
N PRO A 110 12.73 8.79 23.60
CA PRO A 110 12.05 10.07 23.43
C PRO A 110 12.63 10.91 22.28
N GLN A 111 13.95 10.99 22.14
CA GLN A 111 14.59 11.71 21.04
C GLN A 111 14.29 11.06 19.67
N LEU A 112 14.29 9.73 19.59
CA LEU A 112 13.88 8.99 18.40
C LEU A 112 12.45 9.35 17.99
N LEU A 113 11.53 9.43 18.94
CA LEU A 113 10.13 9.79 18.71
C LEU A 113 9.96 11.24 18.20
N VAL A 114 10.75 12.18 18.73
CA VAL A 114 10.82 13.54 18.18
C VAL A 114 11.29 13.51 16.72
N ASN A 115 12.33 12.75 16.41
CA ASN A 115 12.83 12.61 15.04
C ASN A 115 11.81 11.96 14.09
N VAL A 116 11.08 10.95 14.57
CA VAL A 116 9.98 10.29 13.84
C VAL A 116 8.87 11.29 13.51
N SER A 117 8.48 12.11 14.48
CA SER A 117 7.46 13.16 14.33
C SER A 117 7.90 14.25 13.35
N MET A 118 9.12 14.79 13.51
CA MET A 118 9.68 15.81 12.61
C MET A 118 9.84 15.32 11.18
N ALA A 119 10.09 14.02 10.99
CA ALA A 119 10.14 13.40 9.67
C ALA A 119 8.74 13.21 9.04
N GLY A 120 7.66 13.59 9.71
CA GLY A 120 6.28 13.49 9.23
C GLY A 120 5.81 12.04 9.07
N ALA A 121 6.30 11.14 9.93
CA ALA A 121 5.84 9.76 9.94
C ALA A 121 4.40 9.67 10.46
N GLN A 122 3.59 8.83 9.81
CA GLN A 122 2.20 8.55 10.17
C GLN A 122 2.05 7.23 10.94
N ALA A 123 3.09 6.40 10.92
CA ALA A 123 3.15 5.13 11.63
C ALA A 123 4.61 4.80 11.96
N LEU A 124 4.79 3.93 12.96
CA LEU A 124 6.09 3.45 13.42
C LEU A 124 6.16 1.93 13.37
N VAL A 125 7.24 1.39 12.82
CA VAL A 125 7.62 -0.03 12.88
C VAL A 125 8.98 -0.09 13.56
N ALA A 126 9.05 -0.69 14.75
CA ALA A 126 10.27 -0.79 15.53
C ALA A 126 10.68 -2.24 15.80
N CYS A 127 11.97 -2.54 15.66
CA CYS A 127 12.53 -3.84 15.97
C CYS A 127 13.79 -3.72 16.82
N ASP A 128 13.70 -4.20 18.06
CA ASP A 128 14.84 -4.35 18.97
C ASP A 128 14.55 -5.41 20.04
N ASP A 129 15.47 -5.61 20.98
CA ASP A 129 15.25 -6.47 22.15
C ASP A 129 14.11 -5.97 23.05
N LEU A 130 13.63 -6.86 23.90
CA LEU A 130 12.47 -6.61 24.76
C LEU A 130 12.65 -5.38 25.64
N GLY A 131 13.83 -5.17 26.25
CA GLY A 131 14.07 -4.04 27.13
C GLY A 131 14.07 -2.70 26.38
N SER A 132 14.62 -2.67 25.17
CA SER A 132 14.49 -1.52 24.27
C SER A 132 13.04 -1.26 23.85
N MET A 133 12.27 -2.31 23.54
CA MET A 133 10.86 -2.15 23.14
C MET A 133 9.96 -1.71 24.29
N GLU A 134 10.23 -2.14 25.53
CA GLU A 134 9.54 -1.65 26.74
C GLU A 134 9.82 -0.16 26.96
N ARG A 135 11.09 0.28 26.83
CA ARG A 135 11.46 1.70 26.92
C ARG A 135 10.85 2.54 25.80
N LEU A 136 10.85 2.06 24.57
CA LEU A 136 10.19 2.72 23.45
C LEU A 136 8.68 2.81 23.67
N ALA A 137 8.06 1.75 24.17
CA ALA A 137 6.63 1.74 24.44
C ALA A 137 6.24 2.73 25.55
N ALA A 138 7.05 2.82 26.62
CA ALA A 138 6.89 3.83 27.66
C ALA A 138 7.06 5.25 27.09
N ALA A 139 8.05 5.47 26.22
CA ALA A 139 8.23 6.75 25.55
C ALA A 139 7.05 7.10 24.63
N LEU A 140 6.49 6.13 23.90
CA LEU A 140 5.28 6.30 23.08
C LEU A 140 4.05 6.63 23.92
N ALA A 141 3.89 5.99 25.08
CA ALA A 141 2.77 6.26 25.97
C ALA A 141 2.87 7.66 26.63
N ALA A 142 4.09 8.14 26.88
CA ALA A 142 4.35 9.48 27.41
C ALA A 142 4.30 10.57 26.32
N ALA A 143 4.63 10.23 25.08
CA ALA A 143 4.61 11.14 23.96
C ALA A 143 3.20 11.20 23.35
N ASP A 144 2.58 12.38 23.35
CA ASP A 144 1.30 12.61 22.67
C ASP A 144 1.52 12.72 21.14
N LEU A 145 2.02 11.65 20.54
CA LEU A 145 2.27 11.57 19.10
C LEU A 145 1.03 11.10 18.35
N ASP A 146 0.76 11.75 17.23
CA ASP A 146 -0.35 11.40 16.36
C ASP A 146 0.03 10.32 15.32
N LEU A 147 0.46 9.16 15.81
CA LEU A 147 0.69 7.99 14.96
C LEU A 147 -0.64 7.24 14.76
N GLY A 148 -0.95 6.90 13.51
CA GLY A 148 -2.11 6.09 13.17
C GLY A 148 -1.91 4.58 13.41
N ALA A 149 -0.66 4.16 13.62
CA ALA A 149 -0.32 2.77 13.96
C ALA A 149 1.13 2.63 14.46
N GLU A 150 1.32 1.73 15.43
CA GLU A 150 2.62 1.31 15.93
C GLU A 150 2.76 -0.21 15.83
N PHE A 151 3.90 -0.68 15.32
CA PHE A 151 4.30 -2.08 15.35
C PHE A 151 5.58 -2.22 16.16
N LEU A 152 5.56 -3.08 17.19
CA LEU A 152 6.71 -3.41 18.02
C LEU A 152 6.99 -4.91 17.92
N VAL A 153 8.19 -5.28 17.46
CA VAL A 153 8.59 -6.69 17.43
C VAL A 153 8.58 -7.28 18.84
N ASP A 154 8.06 -8.50 19.01
CA ASP A 154 7.94 -9.19 20.31
C ASP A 154 7.19 -8.43 21.43
N GLY A 155 6.49 -7.33 21.11
CA GLY A 155 5.78 -6.48 22.06
C GLY A 155 4.48 -7.08 22.63
N PRO A 156 3.28 -6.59 22.25
CA PRO A 156 2.02 -6.97 22.91
C PRO A 156 1.68 -8.46 22.94
N ALA A 157 2.33 -9.28 22.14
CA ALA A 157 2.17 -10.72 22.16
C ALA A 157 2.83 -11.45 23.35
N ARG A 158 3.75 -10.80 24.07
CA ARG A 158 4.42 -11.44 25.22
C ARG A 158 3.59 -11.33 26.49
N PRO A 159 3.49 -12.42 27.28
CA PRO A 159 2.91 -12.34 28.62
C PRO A 159 3.64 -11.26 29.44
N GLY A 160 2.88 -10.35 30.04
CA GLY A 160 3.42 -9.26 30.87
C GLY A 160 3.76 -7.97 30.11
N PHE A 161 3.88 -7.97 28.78
CA PHE A 161 4.21 -6.76 28.03
C PHE A 161 3.17 -5.65 28.24
N ALA A 162 1.88 -5.97 28.06
CA ALA A 162 0.80 -5.01 28.27
C ALA A 162 0.72 -4.51 29.73
N ALA A 163 1.15 -5.31 30.71
CA ALA A 163 1.19 -4.92 32.12
C ALA A 163 2.40 -4.02 32.44
N ALA A 164 3.53 -4.20 31.74
CA ALA A 164 4.76 -3.44 31.96
C ALA A 164 4.68 -1.99 31.46
N ILE A 165 3.86 -1.70 30.44
CA ILE A 165 3.89 -0.41 29.73
C ILE A 165 2.67 0.49 29.98
N GLY A 166 1.71 0.08 30.83
CA GLY A 166 0.49 0.88 31.10
C GLY A 166 -0.51 1.00 29.93
N GLY A 167 -0.16 0.45 28.76
CA GLY A 167 -1.01 0.30 27.58
C GLY A 167 -0.58 1.17 26.39
N LEU A 168 -0.45 0.54 25.22
CA LEU A 168 -0.47 1.21 23.91
C LEU A 168 -1.69 0.66 23.14
N PRO A 169 -2.85 1.31 23.22
CA PRO A 169 -4.06 0.79 22.60
C PRO A 169 -3.84 0.66 21.09
N TYR A 170 -4.27 -0.46 20.52
CA TYR A 170 -4.11 -0.80 19.10
C TYR A 170 -2.68 -1.09 18.64
N ALA A 171 -1.69 -1.13 19.53
CA ALA A 171 -0.33 -1.51 19.15
C ALA A 171 -0.29 -2.93 18.53
N LEU A 172 0.48 -3.05 17.45
CA LEU A 172 0.68 -4.26 16.69
C LEU A 172 1.97 -4.97 17.09
N SER A 173 1.97 -6.29 16.93
CA SER A 173 3.16 -7.14 17.03
C SER A 173 3.04 -8.36 16.12
N ALA A 174 4.01 -9.24 16.17
CA ALA A 174 3.98 -10.50 15.43
C ALA A 174 4.41 -11.67 16.31
N VAL A 175 3.77 -12.82 16.09
CA VAL A 175 4.16 -14.08 16.70
C VAL A 175 4.27 -15.17 15.66
N GLN A 176 5.11 -16.17 15.96
CA GLN A 176 5.08 -17.43 15.23
C GLN A 176 3.71 -18.10 15.33
N TRP A 177 3.07 -18.06 16.49
CA TRP A 177 1.80 -18.74 16.72
C TRP A 177 1.11 -18.21 17.97
N SER A 178 -0.22 -18.24 17.97
CA SER A 178 -1.08 -17.90 19.10
C SER A 178 -2.23 -18.91 19.14
N PRO A 179 -2.74 -19.30 20.33
CA PRO A 179 -3.94 -20.12 20.45
C PRO A 179 -5.19 -19.53 19.77
N ALA A 180 -5.17 -18.22 19.48
CA ALA A 180 -6.27 -17.50 18.86
C ALA A 180 -6.25 -17.52 17.31
N VAL A 181 -5.20 -18.09 16.67
CA VAL A 181 -5.20 -18.27 15.21
C VAL A 181 -6.29 -19.26 14.81
N GLN A 182 -7.02 -18.98 13.72
CA GLN A 182 -8.17 -19.79 13.29
C GLN A 182 -7.79 -20.96 12.37
N TYR A 183 -6.55 -21.46 12.48
CA TYR A 183 -6.13 -22.65 11.74
C TYR A 183 -6.58 -23.95 12.44
N GLY A 184 -6.68 -25.02 11.66
CA GLY A 184 -7.03 -26.33 12.19
C GLY A 184 -6.60 -27.51 11.31
N ASP A 185 -6.67 -28.70 11.89
CA ASP A 185 -6.39 -29.98 11.24
C ASP A 185 -7.20 -31.13 11.84
N GLN A 186 -7.03 -32.32 11.26
CA GLN A 186 -7.80 -33.52 11.63
C GLN A 186 -7.32 -34.20 12.92
N VAL A 187 -6.11 -33.91 13.40
CA VAL A 187 -5.49 -34.56 14.56
C VAL A 187 -5.72 -33.76 15.83
N PHE A 188 -5.45 -32.46 15.78
CA PHE A 188 -5.54 -31.56 16.93
C PHE A 188 -6.80 -30.68 16.91
N GLY A 189 -7.56 -30.66 15.81
CA GLY A 189 -8.69 -29.75 15.67
C GLY A 189 -8.20 -28.32 15.46
N SER A 190 -8.63 -27.37 16.27
CA SER A 190 -8.22 -25.97 16.18
C SER A 190 -6.96 -25.65 16.99
N ALA A 191 -6.34 -24.49 16.74
CA ALA A 191 -5.24 -23.99 17.56
C ALA A 191 -5.62 -23.84 19.06
N THR A 192 -6.87 -23.44 19.32
CA THR A 192 -7.42 -23.35 20.68
C THR A 192 -7.55 -24.74 21.32
N ALA A 193 -8.11 -25.71 20.59
CA ALA A 193 -8.25 -27.08 21.07
C ALA A 193 -6.89 -27.72 21.37
N TYR A 194 -5.89 -27.48 20.51
CA TYR A 194 -4.51 -27.87 20.77
C TYR A 194 -3.96 -27.24 22.06
N ALA A 195 -4.11 -25.92 22.23
CA ALA A 195 -3.58 -25.21 23.40
C ALA A 195 -4.18 -25.73 24.71
N GLU A 196 -5.50 -25.97 24.74
CA GLU A 196 -6.22 -26.53 25.87
C GLU A 196 -5.79 -27.98 26.15
N GLY A 197 -5.67 -28.81 25.12
CA GLY A 197 -5.17 -30.19 25.24
C GLY A 197 -3.73 -30.25 25.77
N PHE A 198 -2.86 -29.37 25.27
CA PHE A 198 -1.48 -29.27 25.71
C PHE A 198 -1.40 -28.86 27.19
N ASN A 199 -2.16 -27.83 27.60
CA ASN A 199 -2.18 -27.40 28.99
C ASN A 199 -2.72 -28.48 29.93
N ARG A 200 -3.80 -29.17 29.55
CA ARG A 200 -4.31 -30.32 30.32
C ARG A 200 -3.29 -31.43 30.49
N THR A 201 -2.47 -31.68 29.47
CA THR A 201 -1.50 -32.78 29.47
C THR A 201 -0.18 -32.41 30.16
N ARG A 202 0.28 -31.16 30.03
CA ARG A 202 1.60 -30.72 30.48
C ARG A 202 1.56 -29.81 31.70
N GLY A 203 0.38 -29.32 32.10
CA GLY A 203 0.20 -28.36 33.19
C GLY A 203 0.77 -26.97 32.89
N VAL A 204 1.12 -26.67 31.64
CA VAL A 204 1.67 -25.38 31.21
C VAL A 204 1.06 -24.95 29.87
N ALA A 205 0.91 -23.64 29.68
CA ALA A 205 0.40 -23.08 28.43
C ALA A 205 1.29 -23.44 27.24
N ALA A 206 0.68 -23.74 26.09
CA ALA A 206 1.40 -24.04 24.86
C ALA A 206 2.17 -22.81 24.37
N SER A 207 3.48 -22.96 24.19
CA SER A 207 4.31 -21.95 23.54
C SER A 207 4.30 -22.12 22.02
N ALA A 208 4.67 -21.07 21.28
CA ALA A 208 4.82 -21.17 19.83
C ALA A 208 5.88 -22.21 19.40
N ALA A 209 6.88 -22.48 20.25
CA ALA A 209 7.87 -23.53 20.02
C ALA A 209 7.28 -24.93 20.21
N ALA A 210 6.46 -25.14 21.26
CA ALA A 210 5.78 -26.42 21.49
C ALA A 210 4.76 -26.73 20.38
N ALA A 211 3.98 -25.72 19.99
CA ALA A 211 3.05 -25.80 18.87
C ALA A 211 3.79 -26.12 17.56
N GLY A 212 4.89 -25.41 17.28
CA GLY A 212 5.72 -25.65 16.10
C GLY A 212 6.34 -27.05 16.07
N ALA A 213 6.78 -27.59 17.21
CA ALA A 213 7.30 -28.94 17.31
C ALA A 213 6.22 -30.01 17.01
N SER A 214 5.00 -29.80 17.51
CA SER A 214 3.87 -30.70 17.25
C SER A 214 3.44 -30.63 15.78
N ALA A 215 3.43 -29.44 15.19
CA ALA A 215 3.15 -29.24 13.78
C ALA A 215 4.23 -29.87 12.88
N ALA A 216 5.51 -29.82 13.26
CA ALA A 216 6.58 -30.49 12.54
C ALA A 216 6.38 -32.01 12.52
N ALA A 217 6.05 -32.61 13.67
CA ALA A 217 5.74 -34.04 13.76
C ALA A 217 4.52 -34.42 12.91
N LEU A 218 3.44 -33.63 12.98
CA LEU A 218 2.25 -33.83 12.16
C LEU A 218 2.57 -33.72 10.66
N THR A 219 3.36 -32.73 10.26
CA THR A 219 3.77 -32.53 8.86
C THR A 219 4.49 -33.77 8.32
N VAL A 220 5.45 -34.30 9.09
CA VAL A 220 6.18 -35.53 8.70
C VAL A 220 5.22 -36.72 8.63
N ALA A 221 4.32 -36.88 9.60
CA ALA A 221 3.34 -37.97 9.59
C ALA A 221 2.41 -37.91 8.36
N LEU A 222 1.94 -36.71 8.00
CA LEU A 222 1.12 -36.50 6.80
C LEU A 222 1.92 -36.76 5.52
N ALA A 223 3.18 -36.34 5.46
CA ALA A 223 4.05 -36.60 4.32
C ALA A 223 4.32 -38.10 4.13
N VAL A 224 4.60 -38.82 5.21
CA VAL A 224 4.78 -40.28 5.20
C VAL A 224 3.51 -40.98 4.73
N SER A 225 2.35 -40.61 5.30
CA SER A 225 1.07 -41.18 4.90
C SER A 225 0.80 -40.94 3.41
N GLY A 226 0.97 -39.70 2.93
CA GLY A 226 0.79 -39.34 1.53
C GLY A 226 1.75 -40.07 0.59
N ALA A 227 3.03 -40.19 0.96
CA ALA A 227 4.07 -40.83 0.17
C ALA A 227 3.77 -42.30 -0.14
N PHE A 228 3.18 -43.03 0.81
CA PHE A 228 2.93 -44.47 0.66
C PHE A 228 1.48 -44.83 0.31
N THR A 229 0.54 -43.88 0.33
CA THR A 229 -0.91 -44.14 0.12
C THR A 229 -1.21 -44.90 -1.18
N ARG A 230 -0.44 -44.68 -2.24
CA ARG A 230 -0.65 -45.32 -3.55
C ARG A 230 0.37 -46.40 -3.89
N CYS A 231 1.27 -46.74 -2.97
CA CYS A 231 2.38 -47.64 -3.24
C CYS A 231 2.15 -49.03 -2.63
N ALA A 232 2.66 -50.06 -3.29
CA ALA A 232 2.74 -51.40 -2.75
C ALA A 232 4.05 -51.56 -1.96
N ILE A 233 3.93 -51.97 -0.69
CA ILE A 233 5.07 -52.26 0.19
C ILE A 233 5.29 -53.78 0.20
N SER A 234 6.55 -54.21 0.20
CA SER A 234 6.90 -55.63 0.30
C SER A 234 6.27 -56.28 1.54
N PRO A 235 5.57 -57.43 1.42
CA PRO A 235 4.83 -58.04 2.53
C PRO A 235 5.71 -58.38 3.74
N ASP A 236 6.95 -58.80 3.52
CA ASP A 236 7.91 -59.12 4.59
C ASP A 236 8.30 -57.87 5.39
N VAL A 237 8.57 -56.76 4.71
CA VAL A 237 8.89 -55.47 5.35
C VAL A 237 7.69 -54.92 6.11
N ALA A 238 6.49 -55.00 5.51
CA ALA A 238 5.26 -54.56 6.16
C ALA A 238 4.93 -55.38 7.41
N ALA A 239 5.08 -56.72 7.34
CA ALA A 239 4.84 -57.61 8.47
C ALA A 239 5.87 -57.44 9.61
N ALA A 240 7.13 -57.19 9.26
CA ALA A 240 8.20 -56.96 10.23
C ALA A 240 8.18 -55.55 10.85
N GLY A 241 7.47 -54.58 10.23
CA GLY A 241 7.54 -53.18 10.62
C GLY A 241 8.94 -52.57 10.43
N ASP A 242 9.72 -53.08 9.47
CA ASP A 242 11.10 -52.68 9.25
C ASP A 242 11.19 -51.33 8.52
N THR A 243 11.20 -50.25 9.31
CA THR A 243 11.24 -48.87 8.79
C THR A 243 12.56 -48.54 8.08
N GLN A 244 13.66 -49.22 8.42
CA GLN A 244 14.95 -49.00 7.76
C GLN A 244 14.90 -49.53 6.33
N ARG A 245 14.44 -50.76 6.15
CA ARG A 245 14.27 -51.35 4.81
C ARG A 245 13.22 -50.59 4.01
N LEU A 246 12.11 -50.20 4.63
CA LEU A 246 11.07 -49.39 3.98
C LEU A 246 11.62 -48.07 3.41
N LEU A 247 12.46 -47.37 4.18
CA LEU A 247 12.95 -46.05 3.79
C LEU A 247 14.18 -46.10 2.87
N PHE A 248 15.05 -47.08 3.01
CA PHE A 248 16.38 -47.03 2.36
C PHE A 248 16.67 -48.16 1.37
N GLU A 249 15.93 -49.28 1.41
CA GLU A 249 16.16 -50.41 0.50
C GLU A 249 15.37 -50.22 -0.81
N PRO A 250 16.05 -50.15 -1.97
CA PRO A 250 15.37 -50.03 -3.26
C PRO A 250 14.50 -51.24 -3.58
N GLY A 251 13.35 -51.02 -4.23
CA GLY A 251 12.45 -52.09 -4.67
C GLY A 251 11.54 -52.68 -3.59
N VAL A 252 11.72 -52.29 -2.32
CA VAL A 252 10.78 -52.59 -1.22
C VAL A 252 9.45 -51.87 -1.41
N VAL A 253 9.48 -50.68 -2.01
CA VAL A 253 8.30 -49.87 -2.31
C VAL A 253 8.15 -49.77 -3.82
N ARG A 254 6.93 -50.00 -4.31
CA ARG A 254 6.59 -49.88 -5.74
C ARG A 254 5.39 -48.95 -5.90
N CYS A 255 5.56 -47.83 -6.59
CA CYS A 255 4.49 -46.85 -6.80
C CYS A 255 4.02 -46.83 -8.27
N PRO A 256 2.75 -46.47 -8.54
CA PRO A 256 2.25 -46.30 -9.90
C PRO A 256 2.99 -45.16 -10.61
N GLY A 257 3.60 -45.46 -11.76
CA GLY A 257 4.33 -44.46 -12.58
C GLY A 257 5.83 -44.69 -12.68
N ASP A 258 6.42 -45.51 -11.79
CA ASP A 258 7.86 -45.75 -11.72
C ASP A 258 8.44 -46.58 -12.90
N GLY A 259 7.62 -46.92 -13.91
CA GLY A 259 8.02 -47.81 -15.01
C GLY A 259 7.41 -47.54 -16.39
N ALA A 260 6.79 -46.38 -16.65
CA ALA A 260 6.02 -46.17 -17.90
C ALA A 260 6.73 -45.39 -19.02
N ALA A 261 7.95 -44.87 -18.83
CA ALA A 261 8.67 -44.11 -19.86
C ALA A 261 10.07 -44.68 -20.16
N GLY A 262 10.10 -45.86 -20.80
CA GLY A 262 11.31 -46.44 -21.42
C GLY A 262 12.00 -47.50 -20.56
N GLY A 263 12.19 -48.69 -21.12
CA GLY A 263 12.70 -49.91 -20.46
C GLY A 263 14.17 -49.88 -20.01
N GLY A 264 14.60 -48.86 -19.28
CA GLY A 264 15.81 -48.86 -18.45
C GLY A 264 15.45 -49.19 -17.01
N ALA A 265 16.35 -49.87 -16.30
CA ALA A 265 16.27 -50.26 -14.89
C ALA A 265 15.30 -49.39 -14.05
N GLY A 266 14.25 -50.02 -13.50
CA GLY A 266 13.30 -49.37 -12.60
C GLY A 266 14.06 -48.53 -11.58
N GLY A 267 13.78 -47.23 -11.58
CA GLY A 267 14.56 -46.25 -10.85
C GLY A 267 14.75 -46.66 -9.39
N ASN A 268 15.93 -46.35 -8.86
CA ASN A 268 16.37 -46.65 -7.50
C ASN A 268 15.58 -45.81 -6.45
N VAL A 269 14.25 -45.81 -6.55
CA VAL A 269 13.33 -45.05 -5.71
C VAL A 269 13.27 -45.73 -4.35
N THR A 270 13.66 -44.99 -3.32
CA THR A 270 13.59 -45.44 -1.93
C THR A 270 12.41 -44.77 -1.23
N GLY A 271 11.89 -45.38 -0.16
CA GLY A 271 10.83 -44.74 0.63
C GLY A 271 11.23 -43.36 1.15
N TYR A 272 12.51 -43.16 1.46
CA TYR A 272 13.09 -41.87 1.80
C TYR A 272 12.89 -40.83 0.70
N SER A 273 13.22 -41.18 -0.56
CA SER A 273 13.05 -40.27 -1.69
C SER A 273 11.58 -39.87 -1.90
N LEU A 274 10.65 -40.81 -1.69
CA LEU A 274 9.21 -40.54 -1.76
C LEU A 274 8.75 -39.58 -0.66
N VAL A 275 9.20 -39.76 0.58
CA VAL A 275 8.86 -38.85 1.69
C VAL A 275 9.44 -37.45 1.46
N VAL A 276 10.68 -37.35 0.97
CA VAL A 276 11.29 -36.06 0.64
C VAL A 276 10.53 -35.35 -0.50
N SER A 277 10.15 -36.07 -1.56
CA SER A 277 9.30 -35.52 -2.62
C SER A 277 7.94 -35.07 -2.08
N ALA A 278 7.31 -35.89 -1.24
CA ALA A 278 6.04 -35.52 -0.59
C ALA A 278 6.16 -34.26 0.26
N LEU A 279 7.28 -34.06 0.97
CA LEU A 279 7.54 -32.82 1.70
C LEU A 279 7.73 -31.63 0.76
N LEU A 280 8.46 -31.78 -0.34
CA LEU A 280 8.77 -30.68 -1.26
C LEU A 280 7.55 -30.24 -2.10
N GLU A 281 6.69 -31.18 -2.47
CA GLU A 281 5.53 -30.94 -3.34
C GLU A 281 4.23 -30.77 -2.56
N GLY A 282 4.21 -31.24 -1.31
CA GLY A 282 3.04 -31.29 -0.46
C GLY A 282 2.63 -29.94 0.12
N ARG A 283 1.34 -29.85 0.42
CA ARG A 283 0.74 -28.83 1.27
C ARG A 283 0.06 -29.51 2.45
N PHE A 284 0.43 -29.11 3.66
CA PHE A 284 -0.05 -29.73 4.88
C PHE A 284 -0.82 -28.72 5.72
N GLU A 285 -2.12 -28.96 5.91
CA GLU A 285 -2.94 -28.15 6.81
C GLU A 285 -2.71 -28.61 8.25
N THR A 286 -2.37 -27.66 9.13
CA THR A 286 -2.11 -27.92 10.55
C THR A 286 -2.79 -26.84 11.40
N PHE A 287 -3.07 -27.11 12.67
CA PHE A 287 -3.53 -26.14 13.68
C PHE A 287 -2.54 -24.98 13.88
N TYR A 288 -1.29 -25.20 13.50
CA TYR A 288 -0.23 -24.19 13.51
C TYR A 288 -0.32 -23.27 12.28
N GLY A 289 -1.00 -23.70 11.23
CA GLY A 289 -1.14 -23.05 9.94
C GLY A 289 -0.65 -23.93 8.79
N PRO A 290 -0.94 -23.55 7.54
CA PRO A 290 -0.48 -24.28 6.37
C PRO A 290 1.05 -24.38 6.32
N VAL A 291 1.55 -25.57 6.02
CA VAL A 291 2.96 -25.85 5.80
C VAL A 291 3.17 -26.20 4.33
N VAL A 292 3.93 -25.35 3.65
CA VAL A 292 4.36 -25.54 2.25
C VAL A 292 5.83 -25.18 2.19
N PHE A 293 6.67 -26.08 1.69
CA PHE A 293 8.10 -25.84 1.63
C PHE A 293 8.49 -25.29 0.26
N ASN A 294 9.30 -24.23 0.23
CA ASN A 294 9.94 -23.78 -1.00
C ASN A 294 11.20 -24.62 -1.32
N SER A 295 11.91 -24.29 -2.40
CA SER A 295 13.17 -24.95 -2.78
C SER A 295 14.28 -24.86 -1.73
N LEU A 296 14.18 -23.91 -0.81
CA LEU A 296 15.08 -23.76 0.35
C LEU A 296 14.56 -24.49 1.60
N ARG A 297 13.48 -25.27 1.48
CA ARG A 297 12.85 -26.05 2.57
C ARG A 297 12.37 -25.20 3.74
N ARG A 298 12.00 -23.95 3.44
CA ARG A 298 11.41 -23.01 4.40
C ARG A 298 9.90 -23.01 4.20
N ASN A 299 9.17 -23.01 5.32
CA ASN A 299 7.73 -22.86 5.25
C ASN A 299 7.36 -21.49 4.69
N VAL A 300 6.72 -21.50 3.52
CA VAL A 300 6.12 -20.34 2.85
C VAL A 300 4.59 -20.42 2.81
N GLY A 301 4.03 -21.52 3.32
CA GLY A 301 2.58 -21.75 3.35
C GLY A 301 1.84 -20.78 4.24
N ARG A 302 2.50 -20.28 5.30
CA ARG A 302 1.92 -19.31 6.24
C ARG A 302 2.83 -18.11 6.50
N GLN A 303 2.20 -16.99 6.81
CA GLN A 303 2.87 -15.80 7.36
C GLN A 303 2.88 -15.87 8.89
N ALA A 304 3.78 -15.09 9.51
CA ALA A 304 3.69 -14.86 10.96
C ALA A 304 2.36 -14.17 11.28
N ALA A 305 1.76 -14.51 12.42
CA ALA A 305 0.50 -13.94 12.82
C ALA A 305 0.75 -12.53 13.40
N THR A 306 0.12 -11.51 12.82
CA THR A 306 0.13 -10.17 13.42
C THR A 306 -0.92 -10.12 14.51
N THR A 307 -0.51 -9.70 15.70
CA THR A 307 -1.39 -9.51 16.85
C THR A 307 -1.61 -8.04 17.12
N GLN A 308 -2.76 -7.69 17.68
CA GLN A 308 -3.09 -6.34 18.08
C GLN A 308 -3.63 -6.31 19.50
N LEU A 309 -3.21 -5.31 20.29
CA LEU A 309 -3.80 -5.03 21.59
C LEU A 309 -5.11 -4.25 21.41
N LEU A 310 -6.26 -4.93 21.52
CA LEU A 310 -7.57 -4.32 21.38
C LEU A 310 -8.15 -3.93 22.75
N PRO A 311 -8.57 -2.68 22.96
CA PRO A 311 -9.22 -2.26 24.21
C PRO A 311 -10.42 -3.15 24.55
N GLY A 312 -10.49 -3.60 25.81
CA GLY A 312 -11.58 -4.47 26.31
C GLY A 312 -11.53 -5.94 25.84
N ARG A 313 -10.68 -6.29 24.87
CA ARG A 313 -10.54 -7.67 24.34
C ARG A 313 -9.15 -8.28 24.59
N GLY A 314 -8.13 -7.44 24.82
CA GLY A 314 -6.75 -7.88 24.99
C GLY A 314 -6.09 -8.17 23.64
N VAL A 315 -5.13 -9.10 23.63
CA VAL A 315 -4.32 -9.43 22.46
C VAL A 315 -5.12 -10.35 21.52
N ALA A 316 -5.40 -9.89 20.31
CA ALA A 316 -6.08 -10.67 19.27
C ALA A 316 -5.19 -10.86 18.05
N VAL A 317 -5.42 -11.92 17.27
CA VAL A 317 -4.77 -12.11 15.97
C VAL A 317 -5.58 -11.36 14.92
N VAL A 318 -4.95 -10.43 14.21
CA VAL A 318 -5.59 -9.56 13.21
C VAL A 318 -5.11 -9.81 11.79
N LEU A 319 -3.93 -10.43 11.61
CA LEU A 319 -3.45 -10.91 10.31
C LEU A 319 -2.78 -12.28 10.46
N PRO A 320 -2.80 -13.13 9.42
CA PRO A 320 -3.49 -12.90 8.14
C PRO A 320 -5.02 -13.05 8.29
N ALA A 321 -5.78 -12.46 7.36
CA ALA A 321 -7.24 -12.30 7.51
C ALA A 321 -7.96 -13.65 7.63
N GLU A 322 -7.53 -14.64 6.86
CA GLU A 322 -8.04 -16.01 6.84
C GLU A 322 -7.87 -16.76 8.18
N ALA A 323 -6.95 -16.30 9.04
CA ALA A 323 -6.66 -16.91 10.33
C ALA A 323 -6.89 -15.96 11.51
N SER A 324 -7.50 -14.81 11.25
CA SER A 324 -7.71 -13.75 12.23
C SER A 324 -8.84 -14.11 13.21
N SER A 325 -8.67 -13.71 14.47
CA SER A 325 -9.73 -13.78 15.49
C SER A 325 -10.46 -12.44 15.67
N ALA A 326 -9.90 -11.36 15.13
CA ALA A 326 -10.48 -10.02 15.16
C ALA A 326 -10.06 -9.22 13.92
N ASP A 327 -10.83 -8.20 13.59
CA ASP A 327 -10.47 -7.26 12.53
C ASP A 327 -9.30 -6.36 12.95
N LEU A 328 -8.43 -6.05 11.99
CA LEU A 328 -7.40 -5.04 12.15
C LEU A 328 -8.03 -3.66 12.31
N VAL A 329 -7.74 -2.98 13.41
CA VAL A 329 -8.19 -1.61 13.68
C VAL A 329 -7.00 -0.66 13.62
N LEU A 330 -6.90 0.17 12.59
CA LEU A 330 -5.93 1.26 12.58
C LEU A 330 -6.67 2.55 12.94
N PRO A 331 -6.44 3.13 14.13
CA PRO A 331 -7.09 4.36 14.51
C PRO A 331 -6.74 5.47 13.50
N VAL A 332 -7.75 6.28 13.17
CA VAL A 332 -7.51 7.50 12.40
C VAL A 332 -6.65 8.42 13.29
N PRO A 333 -5.56 9.02 12.77
CA PRO A 333 -4.77 9.99 13.52
C PRO A 333 -5.70 11.02 14.16
N ARG A 334 -5.58 11.21 15.47
CA ARG A 334 -6.44 12.05 16.30
C ARG A 334 -6.44 13.51 15.88
N HIS A 335 -5.37 14.02 15.24
CA HIS A 335 -5.34 15.39 14.76
C HIS A 335 -4.43 15.51 13.53
N VAL A 336 -5.03 15.48 12.34
CA VAL A 336 -4.43 16.18 11.20
C VAL A 336 -4.47 17.68 11.54
N HIS A 337 -3.46 18.17 12.26
CA HIS A 337 -3.07 19.56 12.19
C HIS A 337 -2.63 19.78 10.75
N VAL A 338 -3.59 20.05 9.87
CA VAL A 338 -3.33 20.91 8.73
C VAL A 338 -2.84 22.19 9.41
N ALA A 339 -1.53 22.42 9.40
CA ALA A 339 -0.97 23.65 9.94
C ALA A 339 -1.84 24.78 9.39
N PRO A 340 -2.46 25.63 10.25
CA PRO A 340 -3.32 26.68 9.76
C PRO A 340 -2.52 27.45 8.73
N LEU A 341 -3.01 27.50 7.49
CA LEU A 341 -2.39 28.27 6.42
C LEU A 341 -2.04 29.63 7.02
N HIS A 342 -0.74 29.93 7.07
CA HIS A 342 -0.25 31.16 7.68
C HIS A 342 -1.11 32.31 7.13
N PRO A 343 -1.58 33.27 7.95
CA PRO A 343 -2.49 34.32 7.47
C PRO A 343 -1.95 35.07 6.24
N GLY A 344 -0.63 35.11 6.06
CA GLY A 344 0.03 35.62 4.85
C GLY A 344 -0.22 34.80 3.57
N VAL A 345 -0.36 33.47 3.66
CA VAL A 345 -0.69 32.61 2.52
C VAL A 345 -2.15 32.78 2.11
N ILE A 346 -3.07 32.88 3.08
CA ILE A 346 -4.50 33.15 2.80
C ILE A 346 -4.64 34.53 2.14
N LEU A 347 -3.97 35.55 2.67
CA LEU A 347 -3.96 36.88 2.09
C LEU A 347 -3.36 36.89 0.68
N GLY A 348 -2.27 36.13 0.46
CA GLY A 348 -1.64 35.97 -0.85
C GLY A 348 -2.54 35.30 -1.88
N ILE A 349 -3.28 34.25 -1.50
CA ILE A 349 -4.24 33.56 -2.39
C ILE A 349 -5.41 34.49 -2.74
N VAL A 350 -5.97 35.21 -1.75
CA VAL A 350 -7.10 36.13 -1.98
C VAL A 350 -6.69 37.28 -2.90
N LEU A 351 -5.52 37.90 -2.68
CA LEU A 351 -4.99 38.95 -3.56
C LEU A 351 -4.68 38.41 -4.97
N GLY A 352 -4.09 37.21 -5.06
CA GLY A 352 -3.81 36.56 -6.34
C GLY A 352 -5.06 36.26 -7.15
N CYS A 353 -6.10 35.72 -6.51
CA CYS A 353 -7.38 35.45 -7.15
C CYS A 353 -8.11 36.74 -7.57
N ALA A 354 -8.07 37.79 -6.73
CA ALA A 354 -8.69 39.08 -7.07
C ALA A 354 -7.99 39.76 -8.27
N LEU A 355 -6.65 39.72 -8.33
CA LEU A 355 -5.88 40.23 -9.46
C LEU A 355 -6.14 39.43 -10.75
N ALA A 356 -6.19 38.10 -10.65
CA ALA A 356 -6.49 37.24 -11.80
C ALA A 356 -7.91 37.46 -12.34
N ALA A 357 -8.90 37.64 -11.46
CA ALA A 357 -10.27 37.99 -11.83
C ALA A 357 -10.36 39.37 -12.49
N GLY A 358 -9.64 40.37 -11.96
CA GLY A 358 -9.56 41.69 -12.57
C GLY A 358 -8.92 41.68 -13.96
N LEU A 359 -7.83 40.92 -14.13
CA LEU A 359 -7.12 40.81 -15.40
C LEU A 359 -7.97 40.09 -16.46
N THR A 360 -8.65 39.01 -16.08
CA THR A 360 -9.56 38.27 -16.97
C THR A 360 -10.78 39.10 -17.35
N ALA A 361 -11.35 39.89 -16.44
CA ALA A 361 -12.42 40.83 -16.75
C ALA A 361 -11.96 41.91 -17.75
N LEU A 362 -10.79 42.53 -17.53
CA LEU A 362 -10.21 43.53 -18.43
C LEU A 362 -9.92 42.96 -19.83
N LEU A 363 -9.31 41.77 -19.90
CA LEU A 363 -9.05 41.08 -21.17
C LEU A 363 -10.35 40.71 -21.89
N SER A 364 -11.39 40.28 -21.16
CA SER A 364 -12.68 39.97 -21.76
C SER A 364 -13.36 41.23 -22.35
N VAL A 365 -13.28 42.36 -21.66
CA VAL A 365 -13.81 43.65 -22.14
C VAL A 365 -13.01 44.13 -23.36
N TYR A 366 -11.68 44.04 -23.31
CA TYR A 366 -10.81 44.40 -24.43
C TYR A 366 -11.10 43.56 -25.68
N HIS A 367 -11.18 42.23 -25.54
CA HIS A 367 -11.52 41.35 -26.66
C HIS A 367 -12.93 41.58 -27.20
N ARG A 368 -13.90 41.87 -26.32
CA ARG A 368 -15.29 42.14 -26.72
C ARG A 368 -15.45 43.50 -27.41
N GLN A 369 -14.66 44.50 -27.03
CA GLN A 369 -14.58 45.78 -27.73
C GLN A 369 -13.89 45.64 -29.09
N ARG A 370 -12.80 44.87 -29.15
CA ARG A 370 -12.03 44.67 -30.40
C ARG A 370 -12.80 43.88 -31.46
N ARG A 371 -13.70 42.96 -31.05
CA ARG A 371 -14.57 42.22 -31.97
C ARG A 371 -15.68 43.06 -32.59
N ARG A 372 -16.11 44.15 -31.96
CA ARG A 372 -17.31 44.91 -32.35
C ARG A 372 -17.06 46.15 -33.23
N ASN A 373 -15.83 46.37 -33.71
CA ASN A 373 -15.44 47.54 -34.54
C ASN A 373 -16.01 48.89 -34.05
N ARG A 374 -16.14 49.06 -32.73
CA ARG A 374 -16.70 50.26 -32.09
C ARG A 374 -15.64 50.95 -31.26
N ASN A 375 -15.55 52.27 -31.34
CA ASN A 375 -14.72 53.04 -30.43
C ASN A 375 -15.37 53.13 -29.02
N LEU A 376 -14.62 53.63 -28.03
CA LEU A 376 -15.07 53.77 -26.63
C LEU A 376 -16.34 54.65 -26.48
N PHE A 377 -16.71 55.41 -27.50
CA PHE A 377 -17.92 56.25 -27.55
C PHE A 377 -19.04 55.68 -28.43
N GLY A 378 -18.93 54.41 -28.85
CA GLY A 378 -19.99 53.67 -29.55
C GLY A 378 -20.11 53.92 -31.05
N GLN A 379 -19.23 54.73 -31.65
CA GLN A 379 -19.20 54.97 -33.10
C GLN A 379 -18.59 53.76 -33.82
N VAL A 380 -19.30 53.28 -34.84
CA VAL A 380 -18.88 52.19 -35.71
C VAL A 380 -17.79 52.71 -36.64
N ARG A 381 -16.63 52.04 -36.66
CA ARG A 381 -15.55 52.35 -37.60
C ARG A 381 -15.64 51.42 -38.82
N PRO A 382 -15.49 51.94 -40.05
CA PRO A 382 -15.31 51.07 -41.21
C PRO A 382 -14.05 50.20 -40.99
N PRO A 383 -14.11 48.91 -41.33
CA PRO A 383 -12.93 48.04 -41.27
C PRO A 383 -11.85 48.58 -42.21
N GLY A 384 -10.57 48.42 -41.83
CA GLY A 384 -9.46 48.83 -42.69
C GLY A 384 -9.31 47.89 -43.89
N VAL A 385 -8.84 48.42 -45.02
CA VAL A 385 -8.52 47.62 -46.22
C VAL A 385 -7.43 46.61 -45.85
N SER A 386 -7.74 45.32 -45.94
CA SER A 386 -6.86 44.20 -45.60
C SER A 386 -7.19 43.01 -46.50
N PRO A 387 -6.27 42.07 -46.76
CA PRO A 387 -6.56 40.85 -47.52
C PRO A 387 -7.66 39.97 -46.93
N LEU A 388 -8.04 40.20 -45.68
CA LEU A 388 -9.13 39.49 -44.99
C LEU A 388 -10.47 40.21 -45.07
N THR A 389 -10.52 41.35 -45.75
CA THR A 389 -11.68 42.23 -45.81
C THR A 389 -12.50 41.92 -47.06
N THR A 390 -13.75 41.49 -46.88
CA THR A 390 -14.66 41.09 -47.97
C THR A 390 -15.62 42.20 -48.30
N LEU A 391 -15.58 42.74 -49.51
CA LEU A 391 -16.57 43.68 -50.04
C LEU A 391 -17.69 42.91 -50.75
N LEU A 392 -18.92 43.01 -50.24
CA LEU A 392 -20.10 42.41 -50.85
C LEU A 392 -20.93 43.50 -51.53
N ILE A 393 -21.09 43.41 -52.86
CA ILE A 393 -22.01 44.23 -53.62
C ILE A 393 -23.12 43.38 -54.23
N THR A 394 -24.38 43.76 -54.01
CA THR A 394 -25.55 42.99 -54.43
C THR A 394 -26.72 43.90 -54.80
N ASP A 395 -27.58 43.43 -55.71
CA ASP A 395 -28.79 44.09 -56.22
C ASP A 395 -29.83 43.00 -56.59
N VAL A 396 -31.09 43.39 -56.77
CA VAL A 396 -32.15 42.50 -57.28
C VAL A 396 -31.94 42.24 -58.76
N GLU A 397 -31.76 40.98 -59.14
CA GLU A 397 -31.53 40.60 -60.53
C GLU A 397 -32.68 41.05 -61.45
N SER A 398 -32.33 41.67 -62.58
CA SER A 398 -33.29 42.20 -63.56
C SER A 398 -34.26 43.25 -62.99
N SER A 399 -33.84 43.99 -61.95
CA SER A 399 -34.66 45.02 -61.27
C SER A 399 -35.35 45.99 -62.24
N THR A 400 -34.66 46.43 -63.31
CA THR A 400 -35.23 47.33 -64.33
C THR A 400 -36.46 46.73 -65.02
N THR A 401 -36.36 45.49 -65.49
CA THR A 401 -37.47 44.79 -66.15
C THR A 401 -38.62 44.52 -65.18
N LEU A 402 -38.31 44.24 -63.91
CA LEU A 402 -39.31 43.98 -62.87
C LEU A 402 -40.08 45.25 -62.49
N TRP A 403 -39.43 46.41 -62.46
CA TRP A 403 -40.08 47.71 -62.25
C TRP A 403 -41.07 48.07 -63.38
N GLU A 404 -40.79 47.66 -64.62
CA GLU A 404 -41.67 47.89 -65.77
C GLU A 404 -42.83 46.90 -65.86
N ALA A 405 -42.63 45.66 -65.39
CA ALA A 405 -43.59 44.56 -65.53
C ALA A 405 -44.52 44.35 -64.33
N LEU A 406 -44.12 44.81 -63.13
CA LEU A 406 -44.86 44.58 -61.88
C LEU A 406 -45.38 45.89 -61.27
N PRO A 407 -46.45 45.83 -60.44
CA PRO A 407 -46.89 47.00 -59.68
C PRO A 407 -45.77 47.53 -58.76
N PRO A 408 -45.63 48.87 -58.61
CA PRO A 408 -44.58 49.48 -57.78
C PRO A 408 -44.50 48.95 -56.35
N SER A 409 -45.65 48.66 -55.73
CA SER A 409 -45.72 48.12 -54.36
C SER A 409 -45.06 46.75 -54.19
N VAL A 410 -44.99 45.94 -55.26
CA VAL A 410 -44.32 44.64 -55.24
C VAL A 410 -42.80 44.83 -55.22
N MET A 411 -42.29 45.80 -55.98
CA MET A 411 -40.86 46.10 -56.03
C MET A 411 -40.36 46.80 -54.76
N GLU A 412 -41.14 47.72 -54.20
CA GLU A 412 -40.85 48.32 -52.89
C GLU A 412 -40.71 47.22 -51.82
N ARG A 413 -41.63 46.24 -51.81
CA ARG A 413 -41.56 45.15 -50.84
C ARG A 413 -40.36 44.22 -51.07
N ALA A 414 -40.00 43.97 -52.32
CA ALA A 414 -38.82 43.17 -52.66
C ALA A 414 -37.52 43.86 -52.19
N MET A 415 -37.41 45.17 -52.37
CA MET A 415 -36.27 45.96 -51.88
C MET A 415 -36.22 45.99 -50.35
N GLU A 416 -37.36 46.16 -49.68
CA GLU A 416 -37.41 46.09 -48.20
C GLU A 416 -36.92 44.74 -47.67
N LEU A 417 -37.31 43.64 -48.33
CA LEU A 417 -36.85 42.30 -47.95
C LEU A 417 -35.35 42.13 -48.21
N HIS A 418 -34.85 42.64 -49.34
CA HIS A 418 -33.43 42.64 -49.67
C HIS A 418 -32.61 43.38 -48.60
N ASP A 419 -32.99 44.63 -48.28
CA ASP A 419 -32.34 45.44 -47.25
C ASP A 419 -32.41 44.79 -45.86
N ALA A 420 -33.56 44.21 -45.50
CA ALA A 420 -33.72 43.55 -44.21
C ALA A 420 -32.80 42.32 -44.05
N ILE A 421 -32.65 41.53 -45.11
CA ILE A 421 -31.73 40.38 -45.11
C ILE A 421 -30.29 40.87 -44.94
N LEU A 422 -29.88 41.89 -45.68
CA LEU A 422 -28.51 42.39 -45.64
C LEU A 422 -28.18 43.07 -44.31
N ARG A 423 -29.10 43.84 -43.73
CA ARG A 423 -28.94 44.40 -42.38
C ARG A 423 -28.87 43.31 -41.31
N GLY A 424 -29.63 42.22 -41.49
CA GLY A 424 -29.54 41.03 -40.64
C GLY A 424 -28.14 40.40 -40.68
N LEU A 425 -27.61 40.18 -41.88
CA LEU A 425 -26.27 39.62 -42.08
C LEU A 425 -25.16 40.55 -41.57
N VAL A 426 -25.30 41.86 -41.75
CA VAL A 426 -24.37 42.85 -41.20
C VAL A 426 -24.36 42.80 -39.67
N ALA A 427 -25.52 42.70 -39.03
CA ALA A 427 -25.61 42.56 -37.59
C ALA A 427 -25.04 41.22 -37.08
N GLU A 428 -25.23 40.13 -37.84
CA GLU A 428 -24.74 38.79 -37.49
C GLU A 428 -23.22 38.65 -37.65
N HIS A 429 -22.64 39.33 -38.63
CA HIS A 429 -21.24 39.17 -39.00
C HIS A 429 -20.35 40.38 -38.70
N ASP A 430 -20.80 41.28 -37.81
CA ASP A 430 -20.10 42.51 -37.43
C ASP A 430 -19.67 43.35 -38.66
N GLY A 431 -20.53 43.37 -39.68
CA GLY A 431 -20.31 44.06 -40.95
C GLY A 431 -20.52 45.57 -40.85
N TYR A 432 -20.16 46.29 -41.91
CA TYR A 432 -20.37 47.73 -42.04
C TYR A 432 -21.14 48.04 -43.33
N GLU A 433 -22.30 48.72 -43.21
CA GLU A 433 -23.09 49.22 -44.35
C GLU A 433 -22.50 50.57 -44.79
N SER A 434 -21.91 50.62 -45.99
CA SER A 434 -21.24 51.84 -46.47
C SER A 434 -22.19 52.83 -47.15
N ALA A 435 -23.13 52.32 -47.98
CA ALA A 435 -24.09 53.13 -48.73
C ALA A 435 -25.25 52.25 -49.20
N ASN A 436 -26.40 52.87 -49.43
CA ASN A 436 -27.55 52.29 -50.13
C ASN A 436 -28.00 53.32 -51.16
N GLU A 437 -27.71 53.05 -52.44
CA GLU A 437 -28.15 53.89 -53.56
C GLU A 437 -28.72 53.00 -54.66
N GLY A 438 -29.97 53.27 -55.07
CA GLY A 438 -30.55 52.76 -56.31
C GLY A 438 -30.67 51.24 -56.44
N GLY A 439 -30.62 50.47 -55.34
CA GLY A 439 -30.71 49.00 -55.35
C GLY A 439 -29.37 48.28 -55.13
N ALA A 440 -28.24 48.97 -55.14
CA ALA A 440 -26.94 48.35 -54.86
C ALA A 440 -26.51 48.51 -53.39
N TRP A 441 -26.14 47.39 -52.75
CA TRP A 441 -25.66 47.32 -51.37
C TRP A 441 -24.14 47.17 -51.31
N ALA A 442 -23.44 47.68 -50.28
CA ALA A 442 -22.00 47.46 -50.08
C ALA A 442 -21.67 47.14 -48.61
N ALA A 443 -21.20 45.90 -48.32
CA ALA A 443 -20.86 45.45 -46.97
C ALA A 443 -19.40 44.99 -46.85
N GLU A 444 -18.73 45.33 -45.74
CA GLU A 444 -17.32 44.99 -45.51
C GLU A 444 -17.13 44.16 -44.22
N GLY A 445 -16.49 42.97 -44.30
CA GLY A 445 -16.34 42.05 -43.17
C GLY A 445 -14.97 41.35 -43.08
N GLY A 446 -14.39 41.28 -41.87
CA GLY A 446 -13.07 40.69 -41.61
C GLY A 446 -13.10 39.54 -40.60
N ARG A 447 -12.59 38.35 -40.98
CA ARG A 447 -12.57 37.15 -40.13
C ARG A 447 -11.16 36.89 -39.58
N GLN A 448 -10.92 37.12 -38.29
CA GLN A 448 -9.72 36.64 -37.59
C GLN A 448 -10.01 35.29 -36.92
N ARG A 449 -9.41 34.20 -37.43
CA ARG A 449 -9.36 32.92 -36.72
C ARG A 449 -8.38 33.07 -35.54
N VAL A 450 -8.87 32.87 -34.32
CA VAL A 450 -8.02 32.66 -33.15
C VAL A 450 -7.90 31.13 -32.97
N GLY A 451 -6.71 30.60 -33.24
CA GLY A 451 -6.34 29.22 -32.93
C GLY A 451 -6.29 28.97 -31.43
N GLY A 452 -6.44 27.71 -31.05
CA GLY A 452 -6.40 27.22 -29.67
C GLY A 452 -5.02 27.19 -29.05
#